data_AF-A0A2D6LT95-F1
#
_entry.id   AF-A0A2D6LT95-F1
#
_cell.length_a   1.000
_cell.length_b   1.000
_cell.length_c   1.000
_cell.angle_alpha   90.00
_cell.angle_beta   90.00
_cell.angle_gamma   90.00
#
_symmetry.space_group_name_H-M   'P 1'
#
loop_
_entity.id
_entity.type
_entity.pdbx_description
1 polymer ?
#
loop_
_entity_poly.entity_id
_entity_poly.type
_entity_poly.pdbx_seq_one_letter_code
_entity_poly.pdbx_strand_id
1 'polypeptide(L)'
;VYGSQILLEGLFDHGGADHAIGLMVAKTERSWYNMIRYGSTITMEAWDKRYKPNLDLNHAWGGAPANIIVRKMMGVAPLTPGAKYIKIHPKIGTLEFASLKTSFITGTVSVECRQTENAYKLKVNLPGGVRGDILIPALKGNNKLFINGIPTQNKSERGYYHLKSFPSGNTLFEVK
;
A
#
# COMPACT_ATOMS: atom_id res chain seq x y z
N VAL A 1 -18.29 -10.71 3.31
CA VAL A 1 -17.30 -9.64 3.58
C VAL A 1 -15.94 -10.24 3.90
N TYR A 2 -15.85 -11.18 4.85
CA TYR A 2 -14.60 -11.88 5.22
C TYR A 2 -13.69 -12.29 4.03
N GLY A 3 -14.23 -12.97 3.03
CA GLY A 3 -13.46 -13.44 1.86
C GLY A 3 -12.79 -12.33 1.03
N SER A 4 -13.23 -11.07 1.17
CA SER A 4 -12.59 -9.93 0.50
C SER A 4 -11.14 -9.73 0.91
N GLN A 5 -10.75 -10.13 2.13
CA GLN A 5 -9.36 -10.09 2.55
C GLN A 5 -8.47 -10.85 1.56
N ILE A 6 -8.80 -12.11 1.33
CA ILE A 6 -8.00 -13.05 0.51
C ILE A 6 -8.00 -12.59 -0.96
N LEU A 7 -9.16 -12.15 -1.46
CA LEU A 7 -9.28 -11.61 -2.82
C LEU A 7 -8.36 -10.41 -3.03
N LEU A 8 -8.40 -9.42 -2.12
CA LEU A 8 -7.60 -8.22 -2.24
C LEU A 8 -6.10 -8.53 -2.11
N GLU A 9 -5.70 -9.42 -1.19
CA GLU A 9 -4.30 -9.85 -1.07
C GLU A 9 -3.79 -10.46 -2.37
N GLY A 10 -4.54 -11.40 -2.95
CA GLY A 10 -4.18 -12.05 -4.21
C GLY A 10 -4.06 -11.06 -5.36
N LEU A 11 -5.03 -10.14 -5.50
CA LEU A 11 -4.96 -9.11 -6.53
C LEU A 11 -3.71 -8.25 -6.39
N PHE A 12 -3.39 -7.75 -5.19
CA PHE A 12 -2.18 -6.96 -5.01
C PHE A 12 -0.91 -7.76 -5.26
N ASP A 13 -0.84 -9.03 -4.87
CA ASP A 13 0.35 -9.85 -5.02
C ASP A 13 0.61 -10.27 -6.47
N HIS A 14 -0.44 -10.36 -7.29
CA HIS A 14 -0.37 -10.82 -8.69
C HIS A 14 -0.64 -9.73 -9.75
N GLY A 15 -0.45 -8.45 -9.40
CA GLY A 15 -0.46 -7.34 -10.37
C GLY A 15 -1.83 -6.69 -10.63
N GLY A 16 -2.88 -7.13 -9.95
CA GLY A 16 -4.23 -6.56 -10.03
C GLY A 16 -4.48 -5.36 -9.11
N ALA A 17 -3.48 -4.49 -8.89
CA ALA A 17 -3.58 -3.39 -7.93
C ALA A 17 -4.71 -2.40 -8.26
N ASP A 18 -4.86 -2.01 -9.53
CA ASP A 18 -5.94 -1.10 -9.96
C ASP A 18 -7.32 -1.72 -9.75
N HIS A 19 -7.46 -3.03 -10.01
CA HIS A 19 -8.70 -3.74 -9.75
C HIS A 19 -9.00 -3.83 -8.25
N ALA A 20 -8.00 -4.13 -7.43
CA ALA A 20 -8.15 -4.16 -5.97
C ALA A 20 -8.57 -2.79 -5.41
N ILE A 21 -7.93 -1.71 -5.86
CA ILE A 21 -8.30 -0.34 -5.48
C ILE A 21 -9.74 -0.03 -5.95
N GLY A 22 -10.09 -0.39 -7.19
CA GLY A 22 -11.44 -0.24 -7.74
C GLY A 22 -12.50 -0.93 -6.89
N LEU A 23 -12.24 -2.15 -6.40
CA LEU A 23 -13.13 -2.87 -5.48
C LEU A 23 -13.26 -2.14 -4.13
N MET A 24 -12.17 -1.60 -3.60
CA MET A 24 -12.19 -0.86 -2.33
C MET A 24 -13.00 0.44 -2.41
N VAL A 25 -13.02 1.12 -3.57
CA VAL A 25 -13.77 2.37 -3.79
C VAL A 25 -15.10 2.17 -4.50
N ALA A 26 -15.51 0.93 -4.76
CA ALA A 26 -16.76 0.62 -5.43
C ALA A 26 -17.97 1.19 -4.68
N LYS A 27 -19.00 1.62 -5.41
CA LYS A 27 -20.25 2.19 -4.85
C LYS A 27 -21.47 1.28 -4.99
N THR A 28 -21.25 0.02 -5.36
CA THR A 28 -22.27 -1.03 -5.51
C THR A 28 -22.83 -1.46 -4.16
N GLU A 29 -23.92 -2.24 -4.12
CA GLU A 29 -24.50 -2.73 -2.85
C GLU A 29 -23.51 -3.60 -2.03
N ARG A 30 -22.67 -4.40 -2.70
CA ARG A 30 -21.62 -5.20 -2.05
C ARG A 30 -20.30 -4.44 -1.97
N SER A 31 -20.27 -3.35 -1.21
CA SER A 31 -19.08 -2.51 -1.06
C SER A 31 -18.97 -1.89 0.33
N TRP A 32 -17.77 -1.45 0.70
CA TRP A 32 -17.56 -0.65 1.91
C TRP A 32 -18.24 0.72 1.81
N TYR A 33 -18.36 1.29 0.62
CA TYR A 33 -19.14 2.51 0.41
C TYR A 33 -20.62 2.31 0.75
N ASN A 34 -21.18 1.11 0.51
CA ASN A 34 -22.54 0.81 0.91
C ASN A 34 -22.68 0.79 2.44
N MET A 35 -21.70 0.28 3.18
CA MET A 35 -21.70 0.35 4.65
C MET A 35 -21.72 1.79 5.15
N ILE A 36 -20.96 2.68 4.49
CA ILE A 36 -20.96 4.12 4.78
C ILE A 36 -22.33 4.73 4.45
N ARG A 37 -22.91 4.44 3.27
CA ARG A 37 -24.25 4.92 2.89
C ARG A 37 -25.36 4.43 3.83
N TYR A 38 -25.21 3.21 4.36
CA TYR A 38 -26.11 2.66 5.36
C TYR A 38 -26.07 3.45 6.68
N GLY A 39 -25.07 4.32 6.87
CA GLY A 39 -24.85 5.11 8.08
C GLY A 39 -23.91 4.44 9.07
N SER A 40 -23.25 3.35 8.69
CA SER A 40 -22.31 2.67 9.57
C SER A 40 -21.00 3.44 9.70
N THR A 41 -20.56 3.66 10.93
CA THR A 41 -19.25 4.26 11.26
C THR A 41 -18.17 3.21 11.53
N ILE A 42 -18.57 1.94 11.64
CA ILE A 42 -17.72 0.76 11.80
C ILE A 42 -18.06 -0.24 10.69
N THR A 43 -17.17 -1.18 10.38
CA THR A 43 -17.44 -2.21 9.37
C THR A 43 -18.51 -3.21 9.83
N MET A 44 -19.36 -3.64 8.90
CA MET A 44 -20.47 -4.55 9.16
C MET A 44 -20.08 -6.02 8.92
N GLU A 45 -20.81 -6.94 9.54
CA GLU A 45 -20.58 -8.40 9.42
C GLU A 45 -20.84 -8.92 7.98
N ALA A 46 -21.86 -8.39 7.30
CA ALA A 46 -22.20 -8.66 5.91
C ALA A 46 -22.38 -7.34 5.15
N TRP A 47 -22.55 -7.41 3.83
CA TRP A 47 -22.58 -6.22 2.97
C TRP A 47 -23.79 -5.32 3.19
N ASP A 48 -24.92 -5.90 3.58
CA ASP A 48 -26.19 -5.20 3.78
C ASP A 48 -27.17 -6.10 4.56
N LYS A 49 -28.14 -5.51 5.25
CA LYS A 49 -29.24 -6.23 5.90
C LYS A 49 -30.09 -7.05 4.92
N ARG A 50 -30.19 -6.61 3.66
CA ARG A 50 -30.86 -7.38 2.59
C ARG A 50 -30.27 -8.78 2.42
N TYR A 51 -28.96 -8.93 2.62
CA TYR A 51 -28.26 -10.20 2.47
C TYR A 51 -28.20 -11.00 3.77
N LYS A 52 -28.30 -10.30 4.92
CA LYS A 52 -28.29 -10.90 6.26
C LYS A 52 -29.21 -10.08 7.18
N PRO A 53 -30.48 -10.47 7.35
CA PRO A 53 -31.42 -9.68 8.16
C PRO A 53 -31.00 -9.52 9.63
N ASN A 54 -30.33 -10.52 10.20
CA ASN A 54 -29.80 -10.54 11.57
C ASN A 54 -28.34 -10.03 11.64
N LEU A 55 -27.99 -9.08 10.81
CA LEU A 55 -26.63 -8.55 10.66
C LEU A 55 -26.15 -7.80 11.91
N ASP A 56 -24.92 -8.10 12.34
CA ASP A 56 -24.16 -7.23 13.24
C ASP A 56 -23.50 -6.04 12.51
N LEU A 57 -23.61 -4.86 13.09
CA LEU A 57 -23.10 -3.60 12.51
C LEU A 57 -21.71 -3.21 13.03
N ASN A 58 -21.11 -4.04 13.89
CA ASN A 58 -19.81 -3.77 14.52
C ASN A 58 -18.90 -5.00 14.44
N HIS A 59 -18.46 -5.34 13.23
CA HIS A 59 -17.74 -6.57 12.97
C HIS A 59 -16.37 -6.33 12.32
N ALA A 60 -15.31 -6.63 13.06
CA ALA A 60 -13.92 -6.37 12.65
C ALA A 60 -13.48 -7.10 11.38
N TRP A 61 -14.06 -8.28 11.08
CA TRP A 61 -13.73 -9.00 9.85
C TRP A 61 -14.11 -8.25 8.56
N GLY A 62 -14.85 -7.15 8.69
CA GLY A 62 -15.23 -6.28 7.59
C GLY A 62 -14.14 -5.28 7.25
N GLY A 63 -13.16 -5.11 8.14
CA GLY A 63 -12.06 -4.15 8.06
C GLY A 63 -10.92 -4.54 7.12
N ALA A 64 -11.17 -5.36 6.09
CA ALA A 64 -10.13 -5.76 5.13
C ALA A 64 -9.36 -4.56 4.54
N PRO A 65 -9.99 -3.46 4.09
CA PRO A 65 -9.27 -2.32 3.52
C PRO A 65 -8.21 -1.73 4.45
N ALA A 66 -8.47 -1.67 5.77
CA ALA A 66 -7.55 -1.05 6.72
C ALA A 66 -6.17 -1.73 6.73
N ASN A 67 -6.13 -3.06 6.74
CA ASN A 67 -4.86 -3.78 6.73
C ASN A 67 -4.28 -3.94 5.31
N ILE A 68 -5.13 -4.04 4.29
CA ILE A 68 -4.72 -4.10 2.87
C ILE A 68 -4.03 -2.81 2.44
N ILE A 69 -4.54 -1.64 2.85
CA ILE A 69 -3.92 -0.34 2.56
C ILE A 69 -2.48 -0.32 3.09
N VAL A 70 -2.26 -0.74 4.33
CA VAL A 70 -0.93 -0.74 4.94
C VAL A 70 0.01 -1.76 4.30
N ARG A 71 -0.41 -3.04 4.29
CA ARG A 71 0.48 -4.18 3.97
C ARG A 71 0.63 -4.45 2.47
N LYS A 72 -0.36 -4.07 1.67
CA LYS A 72 -0.43 -4.40 0.24
C LYS A 72 -0.37 -3.16 -0.65
N MET A 73 -1.26 -2.18 -0.46
CA MET A 73 -1.30 -0.96 -1.29
C MET A 73 -0.07 -0.08 -1.06
N MET A 74 0.23 0.25 0.19
CA MET A 74 1.47 0.96 0.56
C MET A 74 2.65 0.00 0.66
N GLY A 75 2.38 -1.31 0.71
CA GLY A 75 3.39 -2.36 0.69
C GLY A 75 4.34 -2.34 1.88
N VAL A 76 3.88 -1.84 3.04
CA VAL A 76 4.69 -1.71 4.26
C VAL A 76 4.41 -2.89 5.19
N ALA A 77 5.37 -3.80 5.31
CA ALA A 77 5.24 -4.99 6.13
C ALA A 77 6.60 -5.50 6.61
N PRO A 78 6.69 -6.15 7.79
CA PRO A 78 7.93 -6.76 8.22
C PRO A 78 8.24 -7.98 7.34
N LEU A 79 9.51 -8.11 6.94
CA LEU A 79 10.05 -9.31 6.29
C LEU A 79 10.72 -10.25 7.29
N THR A 80 11.06 -9.74 8.48
CA THR A 80 11.61 -10.52 9.59
C THR A 80 10.81 -10.26 10.87
N PRO A 81 10.74 -11.25 11.79
CA PRO A 81 10.25 -11.02 13.14
C PRO A 81 10.97 -9.83 13.79
N GLY A 82 10.21 -8.99 14.50
CA GLY A 82 10.75 -7.78 15.10
C GLY A 82 11.06 -6.64 14.12
N ALA A 83 10.70 -6.75 12.84
CA ALA A 83 10.76 -5.66 11.86
C ALA A 83 12.15 -5.00 11.71
N LYS A 84 13.23 -5.81 11.77
CA LYS A 84 14.59 -5.37 11.42
C LYS A 84 14.80 -5.24 9.92
N TYR A 85 14.01 -5.99 9.14
CA TYR A 85 13.92 -5.86 7.69
C TYR A 85 12.47 -5.61 7.29
N ILE A 86 12.23 -4.52 6.56
CA ILE A 86 10.87 -4.04 6.23
C ILE A 86 10.72 -3.92 4.72
N LYS A 87 9.65 -4.51 4.19
CA LYS A 87 9.18 -4.33 2.82
C LYS A 87 8.60 -2.93 2.66
N ILE A 88 8.96 -2.23 1.58
CA ILE A 88 8.39 -0.94 1.16
C ILE A 88 8.10 -1.04 -0.35
N HIS A 89 6.99 -1.67 -0.72
CA HIS A 89 6.62 -1.92 -2.13
C HIS A 89 5.27 -1.26 -2.49
N PRO A 90 5.21 0.08 -2.64
CA PRO A 90 3.95 0.75 -2.94
C PRO A 90 3.38 0.34 -4.30
N LYS A 91 2.07 0.12 -4.32
CA LYS A 91 1.22 -0.26 -5.46
C LYS A 91 -0.02 0.62 -5.45
N ILE A 92 0.18 1.93 -5.63
CA ILE A 92 -0.88 2.94 -5.47
C ILE A 92 -1.81 3.05 -6.69
N GLY A 93 -1.62 2.21 -7.70
CA GLY A 93 -2.44 2.19 -8.91
C GLY A 93 -2.42 3.51 -9.64
N THR A 94 -3.59 4.06 -9.95
CA THR A 94 -3.78 5.38 -10.58
C THR A 94 -3.82 6.56 -9.61
N LEU A 95 -3.67 6.34 -8.30
CA LEU A 95 -3.69 7.44 -7.32
C LEU A 95 -2.50 8.37 -7.53
N GLU A 96 -2.73 9.68 -7.60
CA GLU A 96 -1.65 10.67 -7.74
C GLU A 96 -0.81 10.79 -6.45
N PHE A 97 -1.43 10.52 -5.30
CA PHE A 97 -0.83 10.69 -3.99
C PHE A 97 -1.33 9.64 -2.99
N ALA A 98 -0.41 9.11 -2.18
CA ALA A 98 -0.74 8.33 -0.99
C ALA A 98 0.34 8.50 0.08
N SER A 99 -0.05 8.57 1.35
CA SER A 99 0.87 8.63 2.47
C SER A 99 0.46 7.68 3.59
N LEU A 100 1.46 7.16 4.29
CA LEU A 100 1.31 6.25 5.40
C LEU A 100 2.33 6.59 6.48
N LYS A 101 1.86 6.63 7.72
CA LYS A 101 2.70 6.58 8.92
C LYS A 101 2.23 5.40 9.75
N THR A 102 3.10 4.43 9.97
CA THR A 102 2.81 3.24 10.77
C THR A 102 3.93 3.00 11.77
N SER A 103 3.67 2.18 12.79
CA SER A 103 4.64 1.85 13.83
C SER A 103 4.93 0.36 13.83
N PHE A 104 6.21 0.03 13.97
CA PHE A 104 6.67 -1.31 14.32
C PHE A 104 7.38 -1.24 15.68
N ILE A 105 7.74 -2.40 16.24
CA ILE A 105 8.54 -2.47 17.46
C ILE A 105 9.90 -1.76 17.33
N THR A 106 10.41 -1.63 16.11
CA THR A 106 11.66 -0.92 15.78
C THR A 106 11.49 0.60 15.63
N GLY A 107 10.27 1.12 15.70
CA GLY A 107 9.96 2.54 15.60
C GLY A 107 8.98 2.88 14.49
N THR A 108 8.81 4.18 14.27
CA THR A 108 7.91 4.72 13.24
C THR A 108 8.52 4.57 11.85
N VAL A 109 7.70 4.12 10.90
CA VAL A 109 7.99 4.14 9.46
C VAL A 109 7.00 5.09 8.79
N SER A 110 7.51 5.98 7.94
CA SER A 110 6.66 6.80 7.08
C SER A 110 6.99 6.61 5.63
N VAL A 111 5.96 6.47 4.80
CA VAL A 111 6.07 6.33 3.35
C VAL A 111 5.12 7.31 2.69
N GLU A 112 5.62 8.06 1.72
CA GLU A 112 4.83 8.98 0.92
C GLU A 112 5.14 8.75 -0.56
N CYS A 113 4.10 8.59 -1.35
CA CYS A 113 4.18 8.38 -2.79
C CYS A 113 3.48 9.53 -3.51
N ARG A 114 4.13 10.10 -4.52
CA ARG A 114 3.51 11.01 -5.50
C ARG A 114 3.84 10.53 -6.89
N GLN A 115 2.88 10.54 -7.80
CA GLN A 115 3.13 10.22 -9.20
C GLN A 115 2.43 11.20 -10.14
N THR A 116 3.07 11.46 -11.27
CA THR A 116 2.51 12.16 -12.43
C THR A 116 2.75 11.29 -13.66
N GLU A 117 2.43 11.79 -14.85
CA GLU A 117 2.80 11.12 -16.11
C GLU A 117 4.33 11.00 -16.28
N ASN A 118 5.08 12.00 -15.80
CA ASN A 118 6.50 12.13 -16.08
C ASN A 118 7.41 11.77 -14.90
N ALA A 119 6.88 11.60 -13.69
CA ALA A 119 7.69 11.32 -12.52
C ALA A 119 6.99 10.45 -11.49
N TYR A 120 7.78 9.66 -10.77
CA TYR A 120 7.36 8.96 -9.56
C TYR A 120 8.29 9.35 -8.40
N LYS A 121 7.73 9.81 -7.28
CA LYS A 121 8.46 10.17 -6.07
C LYS A 121 8.04 9.27 -4.93
N LEU A 122 9.01 8.72 -4.22
CA LEU A 122 8.83 7.92 -3.03
C LEU A 122 9.71 8.48 -1.92
N LYS A 123 9.09 8.99 -0.85
CA LYS A 123 9.80 9.40 0.36
C LYS A 123 9.61 8.33 1.42
N VAL A 124 10.71 7.84 1.99
CA VAL A 124 10.72 6.80 3.02
C VAL A 124 11.50 7.29 4.21
N ASN A 125 10.95 7.11 5.40
CA ASN A 125 11.67 7.24 6.66
C ASN A 125 11.69 5.88 7.36
N LEU A 126 12.88 5.31 7.52
CA LEU A 126 13.11 4.07 8.26
C LEU A 126 13.80 4.38 9.59
N PRO A 127 13.36 3.79 10.71
CA PRO A 127 13.97 4.00 12.00
C PRO A 127 15.39 3.41 12.06
N GLY A 128 16.22 3.91 12.98
CA GLY A 128 17.62 3.51 13.10
C GLY A 128 17.82 2.01 13.28
N GLY A 129 18.79 1.44 12.58
CA GLY A 129 19.11 0.01 12.67
C GLY A 129 18.11 -0.92 11.97
N VAL A 130 17.21 -0.36 11.14
CA VAL A 130 16.33 -1.10 10.24
C VAL A 130 16.83 -1.01 8.81
N ARG A 131 16.62 -2.07 8.04
CA ARG A 131 16.87 -2.11 6.59
C ARG A 131 15.56 -2.23 5.81
N GLY A 132 15.52 -1.66 4.61
CA GLY A 132 14.39 -1.68 3.70
C GLY A 132 14.60 -2.61 2.51
N ASP A 133 13.58 -3.38 2.15
CA ASP A 133 13.42 -3.97 0.82
C ASP A 133 12.53 -3.02 0.02
N ILE A 134 13.12 -2.24 -0.88
CA ILE A 134 12.41 -1.13 -1.54
C ILE A 134 12.25 -1.46 -3.02
N LEU A 135 11.00 -1.47 -3.49
CA LEU A 135 10.66 -1.56 -4.90
C LEU A 135 10.06 -0.23 -5.36
N ILE A 136 10.63 0.33 -6.42
CA ILE A 136 10.25 1.62 -6.97
C ILE A 136 9.83 1.40 -8.43
N PRO A 137 8.59 1.74 -8.83
CA PRO A 137 8.17 1.66 -10.22
C PRO A 137 9.07 2.47 -11.15
N ALA A 138 9.53 1.85 -12.24
CA ALA A 138 10.37 2.44 -13.29
C ALA A 138 9.58 2.61 -14.60
N LEU A 139 8.39 3.21 -14.49
CA LEU A 139 7.41 3.31 -15.59
C LEU A 139 7.14 4.76 -16.02
N LYS A 140 7.87 5.73 -15.48
CA LYS A 140 7.60 7.17 -15.62
C LYS A 140 8.85 7.91 -16.07
N GLY A 141 8.66 8.93 -16.91
CA GLY A 141 9.75 9.77 -17.41
C GLY A 141 10.77 8.99 -18.25
N ASN A 142 12.04 9.39 -18.16
CA ASN A 142 13.16 8.73 -18.84
C ASN A 142 13.64 7.47 -18.12
N ASN A 143 12.91 6.99 -17.11
CA ASN A 143 13.27 5.84 -16.29
C ASN A 143 14.71 5.96 -15.76
N LYS A 144 15.05 7.09 -15.13
CA LYS A 144 16.31 7.23 -14.36
C LYS A 144 15.98 7.40 -12.89
N LEU A 145 16.67 6.64 -12.05
CA LEU A 145 16.54 6.72 -10.59
C LEU A 145 17.48 7.79 -10.02
N PHE A 146 16.94 8.61 -9.14
CA PHE A 146 17.67 9.56 -8.30
C PHE A 146 17.41 9.21 -6.83
N ILE A 147 18.47 9.22 -6.03
CA ILE A 147 18.41 9.04 -4.57
C ILE A 147 18.92 10.33 -3.94
N ASN A 148 18.06 11.02 -3.19
CA ASN A 148 18.34 12.32 -2.59
C ASN A 148 18.89 13.34 -3.62
N GLY A 149 18.32 13.34 -4.84
CA GLY A 149 18.72 14.21 -5.94
C GLY A 149 19.95 13.75 -6.73
N ILE A 150 20.64 12.69 -6.31
CA ILE A 150 21.83 12.15 -6.98
C ILE A 150 21.41 11.03 -7.95
N PRO A 151 21.76 11.11 -9.24
CA PRO A 151 21.44 10.05 -10.20
C PRO A 151 22.19 8.77 -9.87
N THR A 152 21.56 7.62 -10.09
CA THR A 152 22.17 6.31 -9.86
C THR A 152 22.44 5.55 -11.16
N GLN A 153 23.31 4.54 -11.07
CA GLN A 153 23.59 3.59 -12.16
C GLN A 153 22.74 2.31 -12.04
N ASN A 154 21.73 2.30 -11.16
CA ASN A 154 20.84 1.15 -11.03
C ASN A 154 20.11 0.91 -12.34
N LYS A 155 19.96 -0.37 -12.71
CA LYS A 155 19.12 -0.78 -13.83
C LYS A 155 17.77 -1.24 -13.29
N SER A 156 16.70 -0.88 -13.99
CA SER A 156 15.38 -1.41 -13.69
C SER A 156 15.25 -2.81 -14.24
N GLU A 157 14.64 -3.70 -13.48
CA GLU A 157 14.28 -5.05 -13.91
C GLU A 157 12.76 -5.21 -13.86
N ARG A 158 12.16 -5.71 -14.94
CA ARG A 158 10.71 -5.93 -15.05
C ARG A 158 9.86 -4.71 -14.67
N GLY A 159 10.34 -3.50 -14.98
CA GLY A 159 9.63 -2.26 -14.70
C GLY A 159 9.82 -1.71 -13.28
N TYR A 160 10.79 -2.20 -12.50
CA TYR A 160 11.07 -1.72 -11.15
C TYR A 160 12.56 -1.55 -10.88
N TYR A 161 12.92 -0.59 -10.03
CA TYR A 161 14.19 -0.60 -9.30
C TYR A 161 14.02 -1.35 -7.99
N HIS A 162 14.87 -2.35 -7.74
CA HIS A 162 14.88 -3.11 -6.49
C HIS A 162 16.13 -2.78 -5.69
N LEU A 163 15.94 -2.04 -4.59
CA LEU A 163 16.98 -1.74 -3.62
C LEU A 163 16.83 -2.68 -2.43
N LYS A 164 17.56 -3.80 -2.48
CA LYS A 164 17.61 -4.77 -1.39
C LYS A 164 18.44 -4.20 -0.24
N SER A 165 17.99 -4.42 0.99
CA SER A 165 18.78 -4.09 2.18
C SER A 165 19.19 -2.60 2.27
N PHE A 166 18.32 -1.69 1.84
CA PHE A 166 18.56 -0.24 1.90
C PHE A 166 18.66 0.25 3.36
N PRO A 167 19.60 1.14 3.72
CA PRO A 167 19.82 1.55 5.10
C PRO A 167 18.68 2.43 5.67
N SER A 168 18.66 2.56 6.99
CA SER A 168 17.74 3.44 7.71
C SER A 168 17.96 4.93 7.39
N GLY A 169 16.96 5.76 7.70
CA GLY A 169 17.01 7.20 7.52
C GLY A 169 15.88 7.74 6.65
N ASN A 170 15.89 9.06 6.45
CA ASN A 170 14.97 9.77 5.58
C ASN A 170 15.56 9.86 4.17
N THR A 171 14.90 9.23 3.21
CA THR A 171 15.36 9.14 1.82
C THR A 171 14.26 9.53 0.85
N LEU A 172 14.62 10.31 -0.14
CA LEU A 172 13.80 10.61 -1.30
C LEU A 172 14.31 9.83 -2.50
N PHE A 173 13.43 9.03 -3.10
CA PHE A 173 13.62 8.38 -4.38
C PHE A 173 12.79 9.11 -5.43
N GLU A 174 13.39 9.41 -6.57
CA GLU A 174 12.69 9.99 -7.71
C GLU A 174 13.02 9.20 -8.98
N VAL A 175 12.00 8.86 -9.76
CA VAL A 175 12.14 8.34 -11.12
C VAL A 175 11.62 9.40 -12.07
N LYS A 176 12.48 9.86 -12.98
CA LYS A 176 12.20 10.88 -14.00
C LYS A 176 13.13 10.74 -15.20
#